data_AF-A0A542AJB2-F1
#
_entry.id   AF-A0A542AJB2-F1
#
_cell.length_a   1.000
_cell.length_b   1.000
_cell.length_c   1.000
_cell.angle_alpha   90.00
_cell.angle_beta   90.00
_cell.angle_gamma   90.00
#
_symmetry.space_group_name_H-M   'P 1'
#
loop_
_entity.id
_entity.type
_entity.pdbx_description
1 polymer ?
#
loop_
_entity_poly.entity_id
_entity_poly.type
_entity_poly.pdbx_seq_one_letter_code
_entity_poly.pdbx_strand_id
1 'polypeptide(L)'
;MRKCMDCDNLHRRLNKILGQIKAIDKMVDEDVPCEDILIQINAAKSALHKVGQVVLEGHLNHCVREGIEHGDAEKTIADFAKAVEHFSRMS
;
A
#
# COMPACT_ATOMS: atom_id res chain seq x y z
N MET A 1 1.29 -3.70 14.67
CA MET A 1 0.34 -3.57 13.54
C MET A 1 -1.03 -3.05 13.94
N ARG A 2 -1.85 -3.76 14.74
CA ARG A 2 -3.20 -3.25 15.12
C ARG A 2 -3.17 -1.92 15.89
N LYS A 3 -2.10 -1.66 16.65
CA LYS A 3 -1.88 -0.36 17.31
C LYS A 3 -1.33 0.73 16.37
N CYS A 4 -0.90 0.37 15.17
CA CYS A 4 -0.21 1.27 14.24
C CYS A 4 -1.16 1.93 13.24
N MET A 5 -2.36 1.39 13.02
CA MET A 5 -3.22 1.80 11.90
C MET A 5 -4.67 1.32 12.08
N ASP A 6 -5.59 2.04 11.44
CA ASP A 6 -7.00 1.66 11.30
C ASP A 6 -7.12 0.44 10.36
N CYS A 7 -7.17 -0.76 10.95
CA CYS A 7 -7.27 -2.01 10.22
C CYS A 7 -8.57 -2.13 9.41
N ASP A 8 -9.68 -1.57 9.89
CA ASP A 8 -10.97 -1.64 9.22
C ASP A 8 -10.96 -0.79 7.94
N ASN A 9 -10.34 0.39 8.00
CA ASN A 9 -10.12 1.24 6.82
C ASN A 9 -9.25 0.54 5.77
N LEU A 10 -8.17 -0.12 6.21
CA LEU A 10 -7.28 -0.88 5.32
C LEU A 10 -7.99 -2.06 4.68
N HIS A 11 -8.72 -2.87 5.46
CA HIS A 11 -9.52 -3.97 4.92
C HIS A 11 -10.54 -3.49 3.89
N ARG A 12 -11.24 -2.38 4.17
CA ARG A 12 -12.17 -1.77 3.22
C ARG A 12 -11.50 -1.38 1.91
N ARG A 13 -10.29 -0.79 1.94
CA ARG A 13 -9.54 -0.41 0.73
C ARG A 13 -9.04 -1.64 -0.04
N LEU A 14 -8.49 -2.62 0.67
CA LEU A 14 -8.00 -3.87 0.09
C LEU A 14 -9.14 -4.66 -0.58
N ASN A 15 -10.32 -4.72 0.04
CA ASN A 15 -11.49 -5.38 -0.55
C ASN A 15 -11.95 -4.70 -1.85
N LYS A 16 -11.84 -3.37 -1.95
CA LYS A 16 -12.12 -2.65 -3.20
C LYS A 16 -11.10 -3.01 -4.29
N ILE A 17 -9.82 -3.07 -3.95
CA ILE A 17 -8.76 -3.47 -4.88
C ILE A 17 -9.01 -4.91 -5.36
N LEU A 18 -9.38 -5.82 -4.45
CA LEU A 18 -9.72 -7.20 -4.80
C LEU A 18 -10.86 -7.26 -5.82
N GLY A 19 -11.87 -6.39 -5.69
CA GLY A 19 -12.93 -6.23 -6.69
C GLY A 19 -12.42 -5.72 -8.03
N GLN A 20 -11.48 -4.76 -8.05
CA GLN A 20 -10.84 -4.29 -9.28
C GLN A 20 -10.04 -5.39 -9.97
N ILE A 21 -9.26 -6.18 -9.22
CA ILE A 21 -8.49 -7.30 -9.78
C ILE A 21 -9.42 -8.34 -10.41
N LYS A 22 -10.52 -8.70 -9.74
CA LYS A 22 -11.53 -9.61 -10.32
C LYS A 22 -12.19 -9.06 -11.58
N ALA A 23 -12.42 -7.74 -11.64
CA ALA A 23 -12.97 -7.12 -12.84
C ALA A 23 -11.98 -7.19 -14.01
N ILE A 24 -10.70 -6.90 -13.77
CA ILE A 24 -9.62 -7.01 -14.77
C ILE A 24 -9.53 -8.45 -15.29
N ASP A 25 -9.54 -9.44 -14.41
CA ASP A 25 -9.52 -10.86 -14.76
C ASP A 25 -10.66 -11.22 -15.74
N LYS A 26 -11.88 -10.78 -15.43
CA LYS A 26 -13.04 -10.97 -16.30
C LYS A 26 -12.89 -10.25 -17.66
N MET A 27 -12.30 -9.05 -17.68
CA MET A 27 -12.08 -8.31 -18.94
C MET A 27 -11.17 -9.06 -19.92
N VAL A 28 -10.25 -9.88 -19.43
CA VAL A 28 -9.37 -10.72 -20.26
C VAL A 28 -10.17 -11.78 -21.02
N ASP A 29 -11.22 -12.33 -20.40
CA ASP A 29 -12.09 -13.34 -21.01
C ASP A 29 -13.16 -12.73 -21.93
N GLU A 30 -13.52 -11.45 -21.71
CA GLU A 30 -14.65 -10.77 -22.38
C GLU A 30 -14.26 -9.95 -23.62
N ASP A 31 -13.08 -10.20 -24.20
CA ASP A 31 -12.56 -9.51 -25.40
C ASP A 31 -12.61 -7.97 -25.29
N VAL A 32 -12.37 -7.46 -24.08
CA VAL A 32 -12.37 -6.03 -23.79
C VAL A 32 -11.13 -5.37 -24.41
N PRO A 33 -11.22 -4.15 -24.98
CA PRO A 33 -10.08 -3.48 -25.57
C PRO A 33 -8.89 -3.36 -24.60
N CYS A 34 -7.68 -3.61 -25.12
CA CYS A 34 -6.44 -3.61 -24.33
C CYS A 34 -6.23 -2.29 -23.59
N GLU A 35 -6.57 -1.16 -24.20
CA GLU A 35 -6.50 0.16 -23.60
C GLU A 35 -7.33 0.29 -22.31
N ASP A 36 -8.53 -0.31 -22.29
CA ASP A 36 -9.42 -0.29 -21.13
C ASP A 36 -8.87 -1.18 -20.01
N ILE A 37 -8.32 -2.33 -20.35
CA ILE A 37 -7.62 -3.22 -19.39
C ILE A 37 -6.45 -2.47 -18.75
N LEU A 38 -5.64 -1.78 -19.55
CA LEU A 38 -4.50 -0.98 -19.06
C LEU A 38 -4.95 0.16 -18.14
N ILE A 39 -6.07 0.82 -18.44
CA ILE A 39 -6.67 1.84 -17.56
C ILE A 39 -7.07 1.22 -16.21
N GLN A 40 -7.72 0.06 -16.21
CA GLN A 40 -8.12 -0.60 -14.95
C GLN A 40 -6.91 -1.08 -14.13
N ILE A 41 -5.88 -1.63 -14.78
CA ILE A 41 -4.62 -2.00 -14.12
C ILE A 41 -3.99 -0.78 -13.44
N ASN A 42 -3.92 0.36 -14.13
CA ASN A 42 -3.39 1.59 -13.55
C ASN A 42 -4.24 2.11 -12.37
N ALA A 43 -5.57 1.95 -12.43
CA ALA A 43 -6.46 2.28 -11.33
C ALA A 43 -6.20 1.39 -10.10
N ALA A 44 -6.03 0.07 -10.30
CA ALA A 44 -5.70 -0.88 -9.23
C ALA A 44 -4.31 -0.60 -8.62
N LYS A 45 -3.29 -0.35 -9.47
CA LYS A 45 -1.93 0.06 -9.05
C LYS A 45 -1.97 1.32 -8.20
N SER A 46 -2.70 2.34 -8.63
CA SER A 46 -2.85 3.61 -7.91
C SER A 46 -3.57 3.43 -6.56
N ALA A 47 -4.57 2.55 -6.51
CA ALA A 47 -5.27 2.23 -5.27
C ALA A 47 -4.35 1.48 -4.29
N LEU A 48 -3.55 0.53 -4.78
CA LEU A 48 -2.59 -0.21 -3.96
C LEU A 48 -1.48 0.71 -3.42
N HIS A 49 -0.97 1.62 -4.25
CA HIS A 49 0.00 2.63 -3.82
C HIS A 49 -0.56 3.49 -2.67
N LYS A 50 -1.81 3.94 -2.77
CA LYS A 50 -2.49 4.68 -1.68
C LYS A 50 -2.63 3.86 -0.40
N VAL A 51 -2.86 2.55 -0.49
CA VAL A 51 -2.85 1.67 0.68
C VAL A 51 -1.46 1.62 1.31
N GLY A 52 -0.41 1.49 0.50
CA GLY A 52 0.97 1.54 0.98
C GLY A 52 1.32 2.85 1.70
N GLN A 53 0.85 4.00 1.20
CA GLN A 53 1.03 5.29 1.87
C GLN A 53 0.39 5.32 3.26
N VAL A 54 -0.84 4.81 3.40
CA VAL A 54 -1.54 4.72 4.71
C VAL A 54 -0.76 3.83 5.68
N VAL A 55 -0.22 2.71 5.19
CA VAL A 55 0.61 1.81 6.01
C VAL A 55 1.90 2.50 6.46
N LEU A 56 2.57 3.22 5.56
CA LEU A 56 3.80 3.96 5.85
C LEU A 56 3.57 5.06 6.90
N GLU A 57 2.49 5.83 6.74
CA GLU A 57 2.10 6.88 7.68
C GLU A 57 1.81 6.30 9.08
N GLY A 58 1.06 5.20 9.16
CA GLY A 58 0.80 4.53 10.43
C GLY A 58 2.06 3.96 11.09
N HIS A 59 3.00 3.46 10.28
CA HIS A 59 4.30 3.00 10.77
C HIS A 59 5.14 4.13 11.36
N LEU A 60 5.19 5.28 10.68
CA LEU A 60 5.88 6.48 11.13
C LEU A 60 5.31 7.00 12.45
N ASN A 61 3.98 7.15 12.53
CA ASN A 61 3.29 7.74 13.68
C ASN A 61 3.32 6.86 14.94
N HIS A 62 3.63 5.57 14.83
CA HIS A 62 3.66 4.66 15.96
C HIS A 62 5.02 3.99 16.15
N CYS A 63 5.40 3.05 15.29
CA CYS A 63 6.61 2.25 15.53
C CYS A 63 7.89 3.09 15.47
N VAL A 64 7.99 4.00 14.50
CA VAL A 64 9.17 4.86 14.36
C VAL A 64 9.23 5.86 15.52
N ARG A 65 8.10 6.50 15.84
CA ARG A 65 7.99 7.40 16.99
C ARG A 65 8.44 6.74 18.30
N GLU A 66 7.89 5.57 18.60
CA GLU A 66 8.26 4.79 19.80
C GLU A 66 9.71 4.33 19.79
N GLY A 67 10.24 3.92 18.63
CA GLY A 67 11.64 3.51 18.48
C GLY A 67 12.63 4.66 18.70
N ILE A 68 12.24 5.89 18.35
CA ILE A 68 13.03 7.10 18.61
C ILE A 68 12.92 7.53 20.08
N GLU A 69 11.72 7.51 20.67
CA GLU A 69 11.49 7.98 22.04
C GLU A 69 12.02 7.01 23.10
N HIS A 70 11.91 5.70 22.85
CA HIS A 70 12.12 4.66 23.88
C HIS A 70 13.14 3.59 23.46
N GLY A 71 13.74 3.67 22.27
CA GLY A 71 14.57 2.62 21.70
C GLY A 71 15.91 3.11 21.12
N ASP A 72 16.43 2.35 20.16
CA ASP A 72 17.62 2.71 19.38
C ASP A 72 17.18 3.57 18.18
N ALA A 73 17.39 4.88 18.31
CA ALA A 73 16.98 5.85 17.30
C ALA A 73 17.72 5.65 15.97
N GLU A 74 19.02 5.38 15.99
CA GLU A 74 19.83 5.20 14.77
C GLU A 74 19.37 3.97 13.99
N LYS A 75 19.19 2.85 14.69
CA LYS A 75 18.65 1.63 14.08
C LYS A 75 17.24 1.86 13.52
N THR A 76 16.38 2.53 14.28
CA THR A 76 14.99 2.81 13.88
C THR A 76 14.94 3.64 12.60
N ILE A 77 15.76 4.70 12.51
CA ILE A 77 15.86 5.55 11.32
C ILE A 77 16.39 4.74 10.14
N ALA A 78 17.43 3.92 10.33
CA ALA A 78 18.00 3.10 9.27
C ALA A 78 17.00 2.09 8.71
N ASP A 79 16.22 1.44 9.55
CA ASP A 79 15.20 0.47 9.12
C ASP A 79 14.01 1.15 8.44
N PHE A 80 13.58 2.32 8.91
CA PHE A 80 12.58 3.12 8.25
C PHE A 80 13.04 3.60 6.86
N ALA A 81 14.28 4.07 6.74
CA ALA A 81 14.85 4.51 5.47
C ALA A 81 14.85 3.39 4.41
N LYS A 82 15.20 2.15 4.79
CA LYS A 82 15.11 0.98 3.91
C LYS A 82 13.67 0.73 3.44
N ALA A 83 12.71 0.79 4.35
CA ALA A 83 11.30 0.59 4.01
C ALA A 83 10.79 1.65 3.01
N VAL A 84 11.18 2.92 3.21
CA VAL A 84 10.86 4.02 2.29
C VAL A 84 11.53 3.80 0.94
N GLU A 85 12.80 3.40 0.90
CA GLU A 85 13.51 3.10 -0.36
C GLU A 85 12.77 2.03 -1.17
N HIS A 86 12.36 0.93 -0.54
CA HIS A 86 11.58 -0.12 -1.19
C HIS A 86 10.23 0.39 -1.72
N PHE A 87 9.52 1.19 -0.94
CA PHE A 87 8.23 1.75 -1.35
C PHE A 87 8.35 2.78 -2.48
N SER A 88 9.45 3.55 -2.49
CA SER A 88 9.70 4.64 -3.45
C SER A 88 10.18 4.13 -4.80
N ARG A 89 10.66 2.89 -4.89
CA ARG A 89 11.01 2.23 -6.16
C ARG A 89 9.74 1.93 -6.95
N MET A 90 9.20 2.94 -7.62
CA MET A 90 8.15 2.75 -8.61
C MET A 90 8.69 2.01 -9.84
N SER A 91 8.08 0.88 -10.18
CA SER A 91 7.91 0.40 -11.56
C SER A 91 6.47 0.67 -11.96
#